data_AF-A0A523T091-F1
#
_entry.id   AF-A0A523T091-F1
#
_cell.length_a   1.000
_cell.length_b   1.000
_cell.length_c   1.000
_cell.angle_alpha   90.00
_cell.angle_beta   90.00
_cell.angle_gamma   90.00
#
_symmetry.space_group_name_H-M   'P 1'
#
loop_
_entity.id
_entity.type
_entity.pdbx_description
1 polymer ?
#
loop_
_entity_poly.entity_id
_entity_poly.type
_entity_poly.pdbx_seq_one_letter_code
_entity_poly.pdbx_strand_id
1 'polypeptide(L)'
;MNIKLKMTFIIIITLAIGIVIGAMLNRTISQHRIKNILSERRPDMFVRVYERILEPNSAQSKAIREILNKYAQRNFEIRTKFREETQSVFESMKTEMEPILTPGQKKRLENRLSGRGRFPVRRRPLRNQRNKY
;
A
#
# COMPACT_ATOMS: atom_id res chain seq x y z
N MET A 1 35.45 13.81 31.70
CA MET A 1 34.54 12.92 30.94
C MET A 1 35.27 11.61 30.65
N ASN A 2 34.78 10.50 31.19
CA ASN A 2 35.47 9.21 31.15
C ASN A 2 35.65 8.70 29.71
N ILE A 3 36.87 8.37 29.31
CA ILE A 3 37.22 7.90 27.94
C ILE A 3 36.39 6.66 27.56
N LYS A 4 36.10 5.80 28.54
CA LYS A 4 35.20 4.64 28.40
C LYS A 4 33.80 5.04 27.92
N LEU A 5 33.25 6.14 28.43
CA LEU A 5 31.91 6.63 28.06
C LEU A 5 31.86 7.11 26.60
N LYS A 6 32.93 7.76 26.11
CA LYS A 6 33.04 8.21 24.72
C LYS A 6 33.09 7.02 23.75
N MET A 7 33.84 5.97 24.08
CA MET A 7 33.93 4.78 23.24
C MET A 7 32.60 4.03 23.18
N THR A 8 31.92 3.85 24.31
CA THR A 8 30.58 3.22 24.34
C THR A 8 29.58 4.00 23.47
N PHE A 9 29.64 5.34 23.50
CA PHE A 9 28.74 6.18 22.71
C PHE A 9 28.97 6.02 21.20
N ILE A 10 30.23 5.94 20.77
CA ILE A 10 30.58 5.73 19.35
C ILE A 10 30.06 4.37 18.85
N ILE A 11 30.21 3.31 19.65
CA ILE A 11 29.73 1.96 19.30
C ILE A 11 28.19 1.93 19.17
N ILE A 12 27.49 2.61 20.07
CA ILE A 12 26.02 2.68 20.03
C ILE A 12 25.55 3.44 18.78
N ILE A 13 26.21 4.54 18.42
CA ILE A 13 25.88 5.33 17.24
C ILE A 13 26.11 4.53 15.95
N THR A 14 27.27 3.86 15.82
CA THR A 14 27.55 3.07 14.61
C THR A 14 26.60 1.89 14.46
N LEU A 15 26.23 1.24 15.57
CA LEU A 15 25.21 0.18 15.56
C LEU A 15 23.84 0.72 15.15
N ALA A 16 23.43 1.87 15.68
CA ALA A 16 22.16 2.50 15.31
C ALA A 16 22.12 2.84 13.81
N ILE A 17 23.21 3.37 13.26
CA ILE A 17 23.34 3.64 11.82
C ILE A 17 23.23 2.35 11.01
N GLY A 18 23.91 1.27 11.42
CA GLY A 18 23.83 -0.03 10.76
C GLY A 18 22.40 -0.61 10.75
N ILE A 19 21.68 -0.48 11.86
CA ILE A 19 20.28 -0.92 11.99
C ILE A 19 19.37 -0.11 11.06
N VAL A 20 19.54 1.22 11.01
CA VAL A 20 18.75 2.09 10.14
C VAL A 20 18.99 1.76 8.66
N ILE A 21 20.25 1.59 8.25
CA ILE A 21 20.60 1.22 6.87
C ILE A 21 20.05 -0.18 6.53
N GLY A 22 20.26 -1.17 7.40
CA GLY A 22 19.75 -2.53 7.20
C GLY A 22 18.22 -2.59 7.12
N ALA A 23 17.52 -1.82 7.97
CA ALA A 23 16.06 -1.73 7.95
C ALA A 23 15.54 -1.03 6.68
N MET A 24 16.21 0.02 6.19
CA MET A 24 15.84 0.70 4.95
C MET A 24 16.04 -0.20 3.73
N LEU A 25 17.15 -0.93 3.63
CA LEU A 25 17.37 -1.90 2.54
C LEU A 25 16.32 -3.02 2.56
N ASN A 26 16.00 -3.54 3.75
CA ASN A 26 15.03 -4.63 3.88
C ASN A 26 13.60 -4.17 3.49
N ARG A 27 13.21 -2.95 3.83
CA ARG A 27 11.88 -2.41 3.51
C ARG A 27 11.70 -2.18 2.00
N THR A 28 12.74 -1.74 1.30
CA THR A 28 12.69 -1.51 -0.16
C THR A 28 12.76 -2.82 -0.95
N ILE A 29 13.55 -3.80 -0.50
CA ILE A 29 13.73 -5.08 -1.23
C ILE A 29 12.61 -6.09 -0.94
N SER A 30 12.14 -6.20 0.31
CA SER A 30 11.06 -7.14 0.67
C SER A 30 9.72 -6.79 0.00
N GLN A 31 9.43 -5.50 -0.20
CA GLN A 31 8.19 -5.08 -0.88
C GLN A 31 8.17 -5.42 -2.37
N HIS A 32 9.31 -5.45 -3.04
CA HIS A 32 9.40 -5.74 -4.48
C HIS A 32 9.43 -7.24 -4.81
N ARG A 33 10.07 -8.09 -3.98
CA ARG A 33 10.15 -9.54 -4.29
C ARG A 33 9.00 -10.38 -3.75
N ILE A 34 8.47 -10.07 -2.57
CA ILE A 34 7.39 -10.88 -1.97
C ILE A 34 6.07 -10.74 -2.76
N LYS A 35 5.82 -9.56 -3.36
CA LYS A 35 4.60 -9.36 -4.16
C LYS A 35 4.66 -10.01 -5.54
N ASN A 36 5.82 -10.09 -6.19
CA ASN A 36 5.97 -10.79 -7.47
C ASN A 36 5.70 -12.30 -7.36
N ILE A 37 6.08 -12.91 -6.23
CA ILE A 37 5.85 -14.35 -5.98
C ILE A 37 4.40 -14.62 -5.55
N LEU A 38 3.74 -13.66 -4.87
CA LEU A 38 2.33 -13.77 -4.49
C LEU A 38 1.36 -13.47 -5.65
N SER A 39 1.74 -12.63 -6.62
CA SER A 39 0.96 -12.35 -7.84
C SER A 39 0.92 -13.51 -8.81
N GLU A 40 1.95 -14.37 -8.83
CA GLU A 40 1.93 -15.61 -9.63
C GLU A 40 0.92 -16.63 -9.10
N ARG A 41 0.61 -16.62 -7.80
CA ARG A 41 -0.35 -17.57 -7.18
C ARG A 41 -1.80 -17.11 -7.14
N ARG A 42 -2.10 -15.83 -7.42
CA ARG A 42 -3.48 -15.32 -7.54
C ARG A 42 -3.55 -14.38 -8.72
N PRO A 43 -4.39 -14.65 -9.74
CA PRO A 43 -4.51 -13.73 -10.85
C PRO A 43 -4.90 -12.35 -10.31
N ASP A 44 -4.24 -11.30 -10.79
CA ASP A 44 -4.58 -9.92 -10.42
C ASP A 44 -6.08 -9.72 -10.71
N MET A 45 -6.79 -9.04 -9.80
CA MET A 45 -8.18 -8.65 -10.06
C MET A 45 -8.31 -7.89 -11.38
N PHE A 46 -7.29 -7.12 -11.74
CA PHE A 46 -7.15 -6.47 -13.03
C PHE A 46 -7.26 -7.49 -14.17
N VAL A 47 -6.40 -8.50 -14.21
CA VAL A 47 -6.39 -9.53 -15.26
C VAL A 47 -7.74 -10.24 -15.35
N ARG A 48 -8.32 -10.65 -14.21
CA ARG A 48 -9.64 -11.32 -14.19
C ARG A 48 -10.78 -10.47 -14.75
N VAL A 49 -10.78 -9.18 -14.44
CA VAL A 49 -11.83 -8.27 -14.93
C VAL A 49 -11.73 -8.11 -16.44
N TYR A 50 -10.51 -7.94 -16.96
CA TYR A 50 -10.31 -7.78 -18.40
C TYR A 50 -10.54 -9.09 -19.16
N GLU A 51 -10.10 -10.25 -18.66
CA GLU A 51 -10.42 -11.54 -19.28
C GLU A 51 -11.93 -11.79 -19.33
N ARG A 52 -12.69 -11.38 -18.30
CA ARG A 52 -14.15 -11.48 -18.29
C ARG A 52 -14.82 -10.55 -19.30
N ILE A 53 -14.26 -9.36 -19.54
CA ILE A 53 -14.84 -8.38 -20.47
C ILE A 53 -14.51 -8.77 -21.92
N LEU A 54 -13.28 -9.24 -22.16
CA LEU A 54 -12.77 -9.51 -23.50
C LEU A 54 -13.16 -10.90 -24.02
N GLU A 55 -13.51 -11.83 -23.12
CA GLU A 55 -13.90 -13.22 -23.44
C GLU A 55 -13.01 -13.86 -24.53
N PRO A 56 -11.68 -13.91 -24.34
CA PRO A 56 -10.77 -14.29 -25.40
C PRO A 56 -10.87 -15.77 -25.75
N ASN A 57 -10.77 -16.10 -27.04
CA ASN A 57 -10.70 -17.49 -27.51
C ASN A 57 -9.36 -18.16 -27.12
N SER A 58 -9.25 -19.47 -27.30
CA SER A 58 -8.07 -20.26 -26.90
C SER A 58 -6.77 -19.80 -27.55
N ALA A 59 -6.81 -19.34 -28.81
CA ALA A 59 -5.64 -18.84 -29.52
C ALA A 59 -5.18 -17.46 -29.02
N GLN A 60 -6.10 -16.61 -28.58
CA GLN A 60 -5.81 -15.24 -28.11
C GLN A 60 -5.54 -15.16 -26.61
N SER A 61 -6.07 -16.10 -25.83
CA SER A 61 -6.04 -16.09 -24.36
C SER A 61 -4.63 -15.94 -23.80
N LYS A 62 -3.65 -16.69 -24.35
CA LYS A 62 -2.26 -16.62 -23.91
C LYS A 62 -1.64 -15.24 -24.16
N ALA A 63 -1.78 -14.71 -25.38
CA ALA A 63 -1.21 -13.41 -25.76
C ALA A 63 -1.84 -12.26 -24.95
N ILE A 64 -3.16 -12.28 -24.78
CA ILE A 64 -3.87 -11.27 -23.99
C ILE A 64 -3.47 -11.35 -22.52
N ARG A 65 -3.35 -12.55 -21.95
CA ARG A 65 -2.91 -12.73 -20.56
C ARG A 65 -1.49 -12.20 -20.34
N GLU A 66 -0.57 -12.45 -21.27
CA GLU A 66 0.80 -11.91 -21.19
C GLU A 66 0.80 -10.38 -21.17
N ILE A 67 0.02 -9.74 -22.05
CA ILE A 67 -0.15 -8.28 -22.08
C ILE A 67 -0.74 -7.79 -20.75
N LEU A 68 -1.84 -8.38 -20.30
CA LEU A 68 -2.52 -7.96 -19.07
C LEU A 68 -1.63 -8.11 -17.84
N ASN A 69 -0.84 -9.18 -17.74
CA ASN A 69 0.10 -9.39 -16.63
C ASN A 69 1.19 -8.30 -16.60
N LYS A 70 1.76 -7.96 -17.76
CA LYS A 70 2.77 -6.89 -17.87
C LYS A 70 2.24 -5.56 -17.34
N TYR A 71 1.04 -5.18 -17.76
CA TYR A 71 0.43 -3.92 -17.32
C TYR A 71 -0.13 -3.98 -15.91
N ALA A 72 -0.57 -5.14 -15.44
CA ALA A 72 -0.98 -5.34 -14.05
C ALA A 72 0.18 -5.07 -13.10
N GLN A 73 1.37 -5.63 -13.40
CA GLN A 73 2.59 -5.39 -12.63
C GLN A 73 2.94 -3.90 -12.57
N ARG A 74 2.92 -3.22 -13.73
CA ARG A 74 3.23 -1.78 -13.78
C ARG A 74 2.22 -0.94 -13.00
N ASN A 75 0.93 -1.26 -13.11
CA ASN A 75 -0.12 -0.60 -12.33
C ASN A 75 0.07 -0.84 -10.82
N PHE A 76 0.48 -2.04 -10.45
CA PHE A 76 0.72 -2.41 -9.07
C PHE A 76 1.87 -1.59 -8.45
N GLU A 77 2.97 -1.39 -9.19
CA GLU A 77 4.07 -0.50 -8.80
C GLU A 77 3.59 0.95 -8.59
N ILE A 78 2.87 1.50 -9.58
CA ILE A 78 2.34 2.88 -9.52
C ILE A 78 1.44 3.05 -8.31
N ARG A 79 0.51 2.12 -8.08
CA ARG A 79 -0.41 2.16 -6.93
C ARG A 79 0.32 2.07 -5.60
N THR A 80 1.41 1.31 -5.52
CA THR A 80 2.19 1.18 -4.29
C THR A 80 2.89 2.49 -3.97
N LYS A 81 3.61 3.07 -4.94
CA LYS A 81 4.28 4.36 -4.77
C LYS A 81 3.29 5.46 -4.40
N PHE A 82 2.20 5.56 -5.16
CA PHE A 82 1.15 6.56 -4.90
C PHE A 82 0.52 6.40 -3.51
N ARG A 83 0.31 5.16 -3.04
CA ARG A 83 -0.23 4.89 -1.70
C ARG A 83 0.72 5.38 -0.60
N GLU A 84 2.02 5.14 -0.75
CA GLU A 84 3.03 5.58 0.22
C GLU A 84 3.10 7.10 0.30
N GLU A 85 3.16 7.78 -0.85
CA GLU A 85 3.14 9.25 -0.93
C GLU A 85 1.85 9.83 -0.32
N THR A 86 0.71 9.29 -0.71
CA THR A 86 -0.61 9.73 -0.20
C THR A 86 -0.70 9.54 1.31
N GLN A 87 -0.21 8.41 1.84
CA GLN A 87 -0.21 8.15 3.28
C GLN A 87 0.67 9.16 4.02
N SER A 88 1.84 9.50 3.47
CA SER A 88 2.71 10.52 4.06
C SER A 88 2.01 11.88 4.14
N VAL A 89 1.34 12.32 3.08
CA VAL A 89 0.60 13.59 3.06
C VAL A 89 -0.51 13.60 4.10
N PHE A 90 -1.26 12.50 4.22
CA PHE A 90 -2.33 12.40 5.23
C PHE A 90 -1.81 12.42 6.66
N GLU A 91 -0.67 11.78 6.95
CA GLU A 91 -0.05 11.85 8.28
C GLU A 91 0.43 13.28 8.59
N SER A 92 1.10 13.96 7.65
CA SER A 92 1.51 15.36 7.83
C SER A 92 0.33 16.28 8.12
N MET A 93 -0.73 16.19 7.31
CA MET A 93 -1.97 16.94 7.53
C MET A 93 -2.57 16.65 8.90
N LYS A 94 -2.59 15.38 9.33
CA LYS A 94 -3.10 14.98 10.65
C LYS A 94 -2.28 15.60 11.78
N THR A 95 -0.95 15.60 11.67
CA THR A 95 -0.05 16.21 12.65
C THR A 95 -0.26 17.73 12.74
N GLU A 96 -0.40 18.41 11.61
CA GLU A 96 -0.67 19.86 11.57
C GLU A 96 -2.03 20.22 12.19
N MET A 97 -3.05 19.38 12.00
CA MET A 97 -4.37 19.59 12.58
C MET A 97 -4.44 19.24 14.07
N GLU A 98 -3.60 18.32 14.56
CA GLU A 98 -3.65 17.79 15.92
C GLU A 98 -3.74 18.85 17.04
N PRO A 99 -2.96 19.95 17.05
CA PRO A 99 -3.05 20.96 18.10
C PRO A 99 -4.36 21.77 18.07
N ILE A 100 -5.05 21.80 16.93
CA ILE A 100 -6.29 22.58 16.72
C ILE A 100 -7.52 21.77 17.12
N LEU A 101 -7.44 20.44 17.07
CA LEU A 101 -8.58 19.57 17.31
C LEU A 101 -8.92 19.42 18.79
N THR A 102 -10.19 19.57 19.11
CA THR A 102 -10.74 19.22 20.43
C THR A 102 -10.61 17.71 20.70
N PRO A 103 -10.56 17.27 21.98
CA PRO A 103 -10.48 15.85 22.31
C PRO A 103 -11.62 15.01 21.69
N GLY A 104 -12.83 15.55 21.62
CA GLY A 104 -13.97 14.90 20.96
C GLY A 104 -13.79 14.75 19.44
N GLN A 105 -13.16 15.72 18.77
CA GLN A 105 -12.82 15.62 17.34
C GLN A 105 -11.72 14.59 17.10
N LYS A 106 -10.69 14.53 17.95
CA LYS A 106 -9.61 13.53 17.87
C LYS A 106 -10.17 12.11 17.94
N LYS A 107 -11.05 11.83 18.91
CA LYS A 107 -11.69 10.52 19.08
C LYS A 107 -12.56 10.11 17.87
N ARG A 108 -13.30 11.07 17.27
CA ARG A 108 -14.08 10.80 16.05
C ARG A 108 -13.19 10.51 14.84
N LEU A 109 -12.07 11.22 14.73
CA LEU A 109 -11.11 11.04 13.65
C LEU A 109 -10.42 9.67 13.78
N GLU A 110 -9.96 9.33 14.97
CA GLU A 110 -9.36 8.02 15.27
C GLU A 110 -10.32 6.88 14.99
N ASN A 111 -11.57 6.94 15.45
CA ASN A 111 -12.56 5.89 15.18
C ASN A 111 -12.88 5.68 13.70
N ARG A 112 -12.73 6.71 12.86
CA ARG A 112 -12.95 6.60 11.40
C ARG A 112 -11.70 6.19 10.64
N LEU A 113 -10.51 6.45 11.18
CA LEU A 113 -9.23 6.18 10.52
C LEU A 113 -8.53 4.89 11.03
N SER A 114 -8.79 4.45 12.26
CA SER A 114 -8.20 3.25 12.89
C SER A 114 -8.60 1.94 12.20
N GLY A 115 -9.62 1.99 11.34
CA GLY A 115 -9.89 0.97 10.33
C GLY A 115 -8.83 0.95 9.23
N ARG A 116 -7.58 0.57 9.56
CA ARG A 116 -6.42 0.31 8.68
C ARG A 116 -6.63 0.71 7.21
N GLY A 117 -6.53 2.01 6.92
CA GLY A 117 -6.23 2.54 5.59
C GLY A 117 -7.23 2.22 4.48
N ARG A 118 -8.49 1.92 4.77
CA ARG A 118 -9.54 1.93 3.76
C ARG A 118 -10.38 3.17 3.98
N PHE A 119 -10.23 4.17 3.11
CA PHE A 119 -11.38 5.00 2.76
C PHE A 119 -12.58 4.06 2.66
N PRO A 120 -13.66 4.27 3.41
CA PRO A 120 -14.85 3.47 3.27
C PRO A 120 -15.33 3.70 1.85
N VAL A 121 -14.96 2.80 0.94
CA VAL A 121 -15.64 2.62 -0.32
C VAL A 121 -17.03 2.22 0.12
N ARG A 122 -17.92 3.22 0.25
CA ARG A 122 -19.35 3.00 0.37
C ARG A 122 -19.68 2.14 -0.84
N ARG A 123 -19.74 0.83 -0.63
CA ARG A 123 -20.39 -0.08 -1.56
C ARG A 123 -21.85 0.36 -1.53
N ARG A 124 -22.20 1.32 -2.40
CA ARG A 124 -23.60 1.58 -2.70
C ARG A 124 -24.15 0.20 -3.09
N PRO A 125 -25.14 -0.36 -2.37
CA PRO A 125 -25.81 -1.54 -2.89
C PRO A 125 -26.37 -1.13 -4.26
N LEU A 126 -26.02 -1.87 -5.30
CA LEU A 126 -26.61 -1.70 -6.61
C LEU A 126 -28.11 -1.92 -6.42
N ARG A 127 -28.87 -0.82 -6.36
CA ARG A 127 -30.32 -0.84 -6.28
C ARG A 127 -30.80 -1.51 -7.56
N ASN A 128 -31.14 -2.79 -7.44
CA ASN A 128 -31.67 -3.63 -8.51
C ASN A 128 -32.99 -3.01 -9.00
N GLN A 129 -32.93 -2.08 -9.95
CA GLN A 129 -34.10 -1.53 -10.64
C GLN A 129 -34.52 -2.47 -11.77
N ARG A 130 -34.74 -3.73 -11.44
CA ARG A 130 -35.31 -4.71 -12.37
C ARG A 130 -36.63 -5.19 -11.79
N ASN A 131 -37.62 -4.29 -11.82
CA ASN A 131 -39.04 -4.64 -11.83
C ASN A 131 -39.88 -3.41 -12.18
N LYS A 132 -40.86 -3.64 -13.05
CA LYS A 132 -41.77 -2.69 -13.72
C LYS A 132 -41.14 -2.04 -14.95
N TYR A 133 -41.33 -2.64 -16.12
CA TYR A 133 -42.54 -2.49 -16.94
C TYR A 133 -42.81 -3.80 -17.68
#